data_AF-A0A1V5NXP7-F1
#
_entry.id   AF-A0A1V5NXP7-F1
#
_cell.length_a   1.000
_cell.length_b   1.000
_cell.length_c   1.000
_cell.angle_alpha   90.00
_cell.angle_beta   90.00
_cell.angle_gamma   90.00
#
_symmetry.space_group_name_H-M   'P 1'
#
loop_
_entity.id
_entity.type
_entity.pdbx_description
1 polymer ?
#
loop_
_entity_poly.entity_id
_entity_poly.type
_entity_poly.pdbx_seq_one_letter_code
_entity_poly.pdbx_strand_id
1 'polypeptide(L)'
;MSGTKVRIKIPFLENLNALGPVSINKAELVIPVTNNNPYKSHTNLLVFGVDSVGKEALIQDLLESANYYGGGFNSSTETYTFNVARYVQRVLAGTYTDYGLSLISSGGAVNAFRTIIPGPASGTGDKIQLRITYSKLN
;
A
#
# COMPACT_ATOMS: atom_id res chain seq x y z
N MET A 1 -0.81 -5.49 -20.09
CA MET A 1 -0.03 -5.28 -18.84
C MET A 1 0.52 -6.63 -18.40
N SER A 2 1.82 -6.88 -18.53
CA SER A 2 2.44 -8.17 -18.21
C SER A 2 3.39 -8.06 -16.99
N GLY A 3 2.97 -7.30 -15.97
CA GLY A 3 3.70 -7.16 -14.71
C GLY A 3 3.05 -8.00 -13.60
N THR A 4 3.84 -8.47 -12.65
CA THR A 4 3.36 -9.21 -11.48
C THR A 4 2.47 -8.32 -10.61
N LYS A 5 1.27 -8.81 -10.33
CA LYS A 5 0.34 -8.22 -9.35
C LYS A 5 0.55 -8.88 -8.00
N VAL A 6 0.70 -8.08 -6.95
CA VAL A 6 0.83 -8.58 -5.58
C VAL A 6 -0.43 -8.20 -4.80
N ARG A 7 -1.03 -9.17 -4.11
CA ARG A 7 -2.14 -8.91 -3.18
C ARG A 7 -1.59 -8.73 -1.77
N ILE A 8 -1.92 -7.60 -1.16
CA ILE A 8 -1.60 -7.26 0.22
C ILE A 8 -2.91 -7.33 1.00
N LYS A 9 -2.94 -8.16 2.04
CA LYS A 9 -4.05 -8.19 3.00
C LYS A 9 -3.54 -7.68 4.34
N ILE A 10 -4.26 -6.75 4.94
CA ILE A 10 -3.97 -6.22 6.27
C ILE A 10 -4.99 -6.86 7.22
N PRO A 11 -4.67 -8.01 7.84
CA PRO A 11 -5.61 -8.67 8.71
C PRO A 11 -5.89 -7.77 9.93
N PHE A 12 -7.11 -7.86 10.46
CA PHE A 12 -7.51 -7.21 11.70
C PHE A 12 -7.49 -5.68 11.66
N LEU A 13 -7.55 -5.05 10.49
CA LEU A 13 -7.63 -3.59 10.38
C LEU A 13 -8.83 -3.02 11.16
N GLU A 14 -9.96 -3.72 11.11
CA GLU A 14 -11.19 -3.38 11.83
C GLU A 14 -11.04 -3.40 13.36
N ASN A 15 -10.03 -4.10 13.92
CA ASN A 15 -9.80 -4.10 15.37
C ASN A 15 -9.44 -2.70 15.89
N LEU A 16 -9.03 -1.76 15.03
CA LEU A 16 -8.84 -0.37 15.43
C LEU A 16 -10.14 0.28 15.89
N ASN A 17 -11.32 -0.23 15.52
CA ASN A 17 -12.60 0.25 16.04
C ASN A 17 -12.75 0.01 17.56
N ALA A 18 -11.97 -0.89 18.16
CA ALA A 18 -11.92 -1.05 19.62
C ALA A 18 -11.38 0.20 20.34
N LEU A 19 -10.71 1.11 19.63
CA LEU A 19 -10.24 2.39 20.17
C LEU A 19 -11.35 3.44 20.31
N GLY A 20 -12.57 3.13 19.86
CA GLY A 20 -13.69 4.07 19.78
C GLY A 20 -13.71 4.85 18.47
N PRO A 21 -14.53 5.91 18.36
CA PRO A 21 -14.56 6.76 17.18
C PRO A 21 -13.20 7.46 16.99
N VAL A 22 -12.51 7.13 15.91
CA VAL A 22 -11.20 7.69 15.56
C VAL A 22 -11.25 8.38 14.19
N SER A 23 -10.49 9.46 14.07
CA SER A 23 -10.21 10.13 12.80
C SER A 23 -8.78 9.79 12.36
N ILE A 24 -8.63 9.20 11.17
CA ILE A 24 -7.33 8.87 10.58
C ILE A 24 -6.78 10.11 9.87
N ASN A 25 -5.72 10.68 10.45
CA ASN A 25 -5.04 11.84 9.87
C ASN A 25 -4.08 11.42 8.75
N LYS A 26 -3.41 10.27 8.93
CA LYS A 26 -2.44 9.72 7.99
C LYS A 26 -2.37 8.20 8.13
N ALA A 27 -2.28 7.48 7.01
CA ALA A 27 -2.00 6.06 7.02
C ALA A 27 -0.97 5.73 5.95
N GLU A 28 0.26 5.45 6.34
CA GLU A 28 1.37 5.18 5.44
C GLU A 28 1.61 3.68 5.32
N LEU A 29 1.35 3.14 4.12
CA LEU A 29 1.76 1.80 3.74
C LEU A 29 3.19 1.86 3.18
N VAL A 30 4.14 1.35 3.96
CA VAL A 30 5.56 1.32 3.62
C VAL A 30 5.93 -0.07 3.12
N ILE A 31 6.41 -0.13 1.89
CA ILE A 31 6.81 -1.36 1.20
C ILE A 31 8.33 -1.32 1.04
N PRO A 32 9.07 -2.14 1.80
CA PRO A 32 10.51 -2.24 1.62
C PRO A 32 10.85 -2.96 0.31
N VAL A 33 11.99 -2.63 -0.25
CA VAL A 33 12.54 -3.26 -1.45
C VAL A 33 13.86 -3.92 -1.07
N THR A 34 13.98 -5.21 -1.39
CA THR A 34 15.27 -5.88 -1.31
C THR A 34 16.04 -5.59 -2.59
N ASN A 35 17.18 -4.93 -2.45
CA ASN A 35 18.06 -4.65 -3.58
C ASN A 35 18.57 -5.95 -4.20
N ASN A 36 18.49 -6.07 -5.53
CA ASN A 36 19.02 -7.20 -6.27
C ASN A 36 19.57 -6.73 -7.64
N ASN A 37 20.88 -6.55 -7.68
CA ASN A 37 21.63 -6.22 -8.89
C ASN A 37 21.59 -7.44 -9.84
N PRO A 38 21.21 -7.35 -11.12
CA PRO A 38 21.48 -6.23 -12.04
C PRO A 38 20.28 -5.35 -12.45
N TYR A 39 19.08 -5.60 -11.93
CA TYR A 39 17.87 -4.93 -12.42
C TYR A 39 17.51 -3.71 -11.57
N LYS A 40 17.15 -2.61 -12.24
CA LYS A 40 16.62 -1.43 -11.54
C LYS A 40 15.23 -1.72 -10.98
N SER A 41 14.95 -1.21 -9.79
CA SER A 41 13.60 -1.15 -9.23
C SER A 41 12.69 -0.28 -10.09
N HIS A 42 11.38 -0.57 -10.06
CA HIS A 42 10.41 0.28 -10.74
C HIS A 42 10.43 1.70 -10.18
N THR A 43 10.26 2.72 -11.01
CA THR A 43 10.26 4.11 -10.55
C THR A 43 9.05 4.39 -9.66
N ASN A 44 7.86 3.96 -10.10
CA ASN A 44 6.62 4.07 -9.34
C ASN A 44 5.88 2.73 -9.28
N LEU A 45 5.24 2.50 -8.14
CA LEU A 45 4.25 1.46 -7.93
C LEU A 45 2.89 2.13 -7.62
N LEU A 46 1.80 1.37 -7.78
CA LEU A 46 0.43 1.81 -7.52
C LEU A 46 -0.29 0.79 -6.66
N VAL A 47 -1.10 1.27 -5.72
CA VAL A 47 -1.98 0.49 -4.86
C VAL A 47 -3.43 0.74 -5.25
N PHE A 48 -4.13 -0.33 -5.58
CA PHE A 48 -5.57 -0.37 -5.82
C PHE A 48 -6.27 -1.12 -4.70
N GLY A 49 -7.55 -0.82 -4.47
CA GLY A 49 -8.42 -1.67 -3.67
C GLY A 49 -8.76 -2.92 -4.45
N VAL A 50 -9.26 -3.94 -3.76
CA VAL A 50 -9.82 -5.14 -4.38
C VAL A 50 -11.32 -5.17 -4.10
N ASP A 51 -12.13 -5.56 -5.09
CA ASP A 51 -13.58 -5.73 -4.91
C ASP A 51 -13.96 -7.17 -4.53
N SER A 52 -15.26 -7.42 -4.34
CA SER A 52 -15.81 -8.73 -3.95
C SER A 52 -15.55 -9.84 -4.98
N VAL A 53 -15.25 -9.48 -6.24
CA VAL A 53 -14.97 -10.41 -7.34
C VAL A 53 -13.47 -10.52 -7.60
N GLY A 54 -12.64 -9.85 -6.78
CA GLY A 54 -11.18 -9.89 -6.87
C GLY A 54 -10.59 -8.98 -7.94
N LYS A 55 -11.34 -8.04 -8.50
CA LYS A 55 -10.87 -7.04 -9.47
C LYS A 55 -10.37 -5.78 -8.76
N GLU A 56 -9.54 -5.00 -9.46
CA GLU A 56 -9.02 -3.76 -8.94
C GLU A 56 -10.10 -2.68 -8.89
N ALA A 57 -10.24 -2.06 -7.74
CA ALA A 57 -11.07 -0.90 -7.51
C ALA A 57 -10.19 0.32 -7.21
N LEU A 58 -10.59 1.49 -7.70
CA LEU A 58 -9.92 2.74 -7.36
C LEU A 58 -10.13 3.06 -5.88
N ILE A 59 -9.05 3.40 -5.18
CA ILE A 59 -9.12 4.03 -3.86
C ILE A 59 -9.07 5.54 -4.04
N GLN A 60 -9.77 6.28 -3.18
CA GLN A 60 -9.84 7.74 -3.28
C GLN A 60 -8.46 8.38 -3.12
N ASP A 61 -7.57 7.76 -2.34
CA ASP A 61 -6.20 8.27 -2.14
C ASP A 61 -5.39 8.28 -3.44
N LEU A 62 -5.66 7.36 -4.38
CA LEU A 62 -4.97 7.31 -5.68
C LEU A 62 -5.36 8.48 -6.61
N LEU A 63 -6.51 9.10 -6.38
CA LEU A 63 -7.01 10.25 -7.15
C LEU A 63 -6.45 11.59 -6.63
N GLU A 64 -5.75 11.56 -5.50
CA GLU A 64 -5.07 12.74 -4.97
C GLU A 64 -3.77 13.04 -5.74
N SER A 65 -3.16 14.19 -5.43
CA SER A 65 -1.87 14.54 -6.02
C SER A 65 -0.80 13.47 -5.73
N ALA A 66 0.13 13.27 -6.66
CA ALA A 66 1.26 12.34 -6.48
C ALA A 66 2.09 12.63 -5.21
N ASN A 67 2.18 13.90 -4.80
CA ASN A 67 2.87 14.32 -3.58
C ASN A 67 2.14 13.85 -2.31
N TYR A 68 0.82 13.76 -2.33
CA TYR A 68 0.02 13.25 -1.21
C TYR A 68 0.01 11.72 -1.21
N TYR A 69 -0.24 11.12 -2.36
CA TYR A 69 -0.41 9.67 -2.50
C TYR A 69 0.90 8.91 -2.34
N GLY A 70 2.00 9.42 -2.92
CA GLY A 70 3.31 8.77 -2.92
C GLY A 70 3.43 7.69 -4.01
N GLY A 71 4.03 6.55 -3.65
CA GLY A 71 4.25 5.43 -4.56
C GLY A 71 5.52 5.51 -5.43
N GLY A 72 6.30 6.58 -5.30
CA GLY A 72 7.62 6.70 -5.91
C GLY A 72 8.69 5.95 -5.11
N PHE A 73 9.67 5.39 -5.82
CA PHE A 73 10.80 4.70 -5.19
C PHE A 73 11.73 5.71 -4.50
N ASN A 74 11.97 5.51 -3.21
CA ASN A 74 12.98 6.24 -2.47
C ASN A 74 14.27 5.42 -2.41
N SER A 75 15.31 5.87 -3.13
CA SER A 75 16.61 5.18 -3.17
C SER A 75 17.43 5.30 -1.88
N SER A 76 17.13 6.28 -1.02
CA SER A 76 17.84 6.46 0.26
C SER A 76 17.34 5.51 1.33
N THR A 77 16.05 5.18 1.31
CA THR A 77 15.42 4.24 2.26
C THR A 77 15.09 2.88 1.65
N GLU A 78 15.32 2.71 0.35
CA GLU A 78 14.94 1.52 -0.43
C GLU A 78 13.47 1.12 -0.23
N THR A 79 12.56 2.09 -0.21
CA THR A 79 11.13 1.85 0.05
C THR A 79 10.21 2.56 -0.93
N TYR A 80 8.97 2.05 -1.04
CA TYR A 80 7.82 2.80 -1.55
C TYR A 80 6.89 3.12 -0.39
N THR A 81 6.44 4.37 -0.30
CA THR A 81 5.47 4.79 0.72
C THR A 81 4.21 5.29 0.05
N PHE A 82 3.06 4.77 0.48
CA PHE A 82 1.74 5.17 0.00
C PHE A 82 0.93 5.74 1.15
N ASN A 83 0.30 6.89 0.94
CA ASN A 83 -0.72 7.37 1.86
C ASN A 83 -2.09 6.78 1.46
N VAL A 84 -2.69 6.01 2.36
CA VAL A 84 -3.97 5.31 2.17
C VAL A 84 -4.95 5.67 3.30
N ALA A 85 -4.88 6.92 3.78
CA ALA A 85 -5.65 7.39 4.92
C ALA A 85 -7.16 7.27 4.70
N ARG A 86 -7.68 7.64 3.52
CA ARG A 86 -9.12 7.57 3.23
C ARG A 86 -9.58 6.14 3.07
N TYR A 87 -8.78 5.28 2.46
CA TYR A 87 -9.05 3.85 2.43
C TYR A 87 -9.27 3.30 3.84
N VAL A 88 -8.30 3.51 4.74
CA VAL A 88 -8.39 3.02 6.12
C VAL A 88 -9.59 3.63 6.84
N GLN A 89 -9.82 4.94 6.72
CA GLN A 89 -10.98 5.60 7.34
C GLN A 89 -12.31 4.97 6.90
N ARG A 90 -12.48 4.67 5.61
CA ARG A 90 -13.73 4.11 5.08
C ARG A 90 -13.96 2.68 5.53
N VAL A 91 -12.89 1.88 5.64
CA VAL A 91 -12.93 0.52 6.19
C VAL A 91 -13.37 0.57 7.65
N LEU A 92 -12.73 1.42 8.46
CA LEU A 92 -13.09 1.57 9.88
C LEU A 92 -14.52 2.06 10.09
N ALA A 93 -14.98 3.00 9.26
CA ALA A 93 -16.36 3.49 9.28
C ALA A 93 -17.40 2.48 8.77
N GLY A 94 -16.99 1.30 8.28
CA GLY A 94 -17.89 0.28 7.72
C GLY A 94 -18.54 0.66 6.38
N THR A 95 -18.08 1.75 5.75
CA THR A 95 -18.59 2.24 4.45
C THR A 95 -17.88 1.61 3.24
N TYR A 96 -16.87 0.78 3.51
CA TYR A 96 -16.10 0.07 2.51
C TYR A 96 -15.64 -1.27 3.07
N THR A 97 -15.91 -2.36 2.37
CA THR A 97 -15.47 -3.71 2.77
C THR A 97 -14.04 -3.94 2.28
N ASP A 98 -13.13 -4.30 3.20
CA ASP A 98 -11.74 -4.60 2.89
C ASP A 98 -11.59 -6.02 2.30
N TYR A 99 -11.48 -6.12 0.97
CA TYR A 99 -11.10 -7.38 0.31
C TYR A 99 -9.58 -7.49 0.08
N GLY A 100 -8.81 -6.51 0.57
CA GLY A 100 -7.38 -6.37 0.37
C GLY A 100 -7.01 -5.30 -0.64
N LEU A 101 -5.71 -5.11 -0.78
CA LEU A 101 -5.07 -4.16 -1.68
C LEU A 101 -4.27 -4.90 -2.75
N SER A 102 -4.22 -4.34 -3.95
CA SER A 102 -3.45 -4.83 -5.09
C SER A 102 -2.33 -3.85 -5.42
N LEU A 103 -1.09 -4.30 -5.30
CA LEU A 103 0.10 -3.57 -5.68
C LEU A 103 0.50 -3.93 -7.11
N ILE A 104 0.70 -2.91 -7.94
CA ILE A 104 0.95 -3.02 -9.37
C ILE A 104 2.11 -2.11 -9.75
N SER A 105 3.00 -2.57 -10.63
CA SER A 105 4.04 -1.71 -11.18
C SER A 105 3.54 -0.80 -12.29
N SER A 106 3.98 0.46 -12.26
CA SER A 106 3.77 1.36 -13.38
C SER A 106 4.77 1.05 -14.51
N GLY A 107 4.30 1.12 -15.76
CA GLY A 107 5.17 0.94 -16.93
C GLY A 107 5.68 -0.49 -17.18
N GLY A 108 5.20 -1.51 -16.47
CA GLY A 108 5.67 -2.90 -16.65
C GLY A 108 5.41 -3.53 -18.03
N ALA A 109 4.76 -2.82 -18.96
CA ALA A 109 4.64 -3.22 -20.37
C ALA A 109 5.79 -2.70 -21.25
N VAL A 110 6.57 -1.74 -20.77
CA VAL A 110 7.58 -1.01 -21.56
C VAL A 110 8.96 -0.97 -20.91
N ASN A 111 9.11 -1.51 -19.69
CA ASN A 111 10.40 -1.62 -19.01
C ASN A 111 10.61 -3.04 -18.44
N ALA A 112 11.88 -3.41 -18.27
CA ALA A 112 12.31 -4.67 -17.67
C ALA A 112 12.76 -4.47 -16.20
N PHE A 113 12.14 -3.53 -15.49
CA PHE A 113 12.47 -3.26 -14.10
C PHE A 113 11.98 -4.40 -13.19
N ARG A 114 12.67 -4.58 -12.07
CA ARG A 114 12.39 -5.64 -11.10
C ARG A 114 12.40 -5.04 -9.70
N THR A 115 11.25 -5.09 -9.05
CA THR A 115 11.13 -4.80 -7.62
C THR A 115 10.97 -6.11 -6.88
N ILE A 116 11.79 -6.34 -5.87
CA ILE A 116 11.68 -7.49 -4.99
C ILE A 116 11.18 -7.00 -3.65
N ILE A 117 10.04 -7.54 -3.21
CA ILE A 117 9.43 -7.20 -1.94
C ILE A 117 9.63 -8.40 -1.01
N PRO A 118 10.25 -8.22 0.17
CA PRO A 118 10.39 -9.29 1.13
C PRO A 118 9.01 -9.69 1.67
N GLY A 119 8.72 -10.98 1.63
CA GLY A 119 7.52 -11.53 2.25
C GLY A 119 7.61 -11.50 3.79
N PRO A 120 6.49 -11.66 4.51
CA PRO A 120 6.49 -11.62 5.97
C PRO A 120 7.37 -12.69 6.65
N ALA A 121 7.70 -13.77 5.93
CA ALA A 121 8.55 -14.89 6.38
C ALA A 121 9.98 -14.86 5.80
N SER A 122 10.42 -13.78 5.14
CA SER A 122 11.71 -13.72 4.44
C SER A 122 12.94 -13.74 5.36
N GLY A 123 12.77 -13.58 6.68
CA GLY A 123 13.88 -13.49 7.64
C GLY A 123 14.72 -12.21 7.55
N THR A 124 14.46 -11.33 6.57
CA THR A 124 15.28 -10.15 6.25
C THR A 124 15.11 -8.96 7.19
N GLY A 125 14.35 -9.07 8.29
CA GLY A 125 14.05 -7.94 9.19
C GLY A 125 13.10 -6.89 8.59
N ASP A 126 13.27 -6.59 7.31
CA ASP A 126 12.43 -5.71 6.50
C ASP A 126 11.08 -6.36 6.21
N LYS A 127 10.02 -5.71 6.67
CA LYS A 127 8.63 -6.15 6.52
C LYS A 127 7.78 -5.00 6.01
N ILE A 128 6.69 -5.33 5.30
CA ILE A 128 5.65 -4.36 4.97
C ILE A 128 5.07 -3.80 6.27
N GLN A 129 4.97 -2.48 6.37
CA GLN A 129 4.49 -1.78 7.55
C GLN A 129 3.31 -0.88 7.18
N LEU A 130 2.29 -0.86 8.05
CA LEU A 130 1.24 0.14 8.01
C LEU A 130 1.41 1.06 9.24
N ARG A 131 1.74 2.33 9.01
CA ARG A 131 1.91 3.34 10.04
C ARG A 131 0.69 4.24 10.06
N ILE A 132 -0.03 4.28 11.17
CA ILE A 132 -1.28 5.05 11.28
C ILE A 132 -1.09 6.16 12.31
N THR A 133 -1.43 7.38 11.93
CA THR A 133 -1.57 8.52 12.83
C THR A 133 -3.04 8.89 12.89
N TYR A 134 -3.61 8.85 14.09
CA TYR A 134 -5.03 9.07 14.33
C TYR A 134 -5.28 9.98 15.54
N SER A 135 -6.45 10.59 15.56
CA SER A 135 -6.97 11.35 16.69
C SER A 135 -8.20 10.63 17.25
N LYS A 136 -8.30 10.52 18.57
CA LYS A 136 -9.53 10.02 19.22
C LYS A 136 -10.56 11.14 19.27
N LEU A 137 -11.80 10.83 18.89
CA LEU A 137 -12.93 11.73 19.02
C LEU A 137 -13.63 11.38 20.34
N ASN A 138 -13.71 12.36 21.25
CA ASN A 138 -14.45 12.25 22.51
C ASN A 138 -15.82 12.88 22.37
#